data_AF-A0A7Y7TRX7-F1
#
_entry.id   AF-A0A7Y7TRX7-F1
#
_cell.length_a   1.000
_cell.length_b   1.000
_cell.length_c   1.000
_cell.angle_alpha   90.00
_cell.angle_beta   90.00
_cell.angle_gamma   90.00
#
_symmetry.space_group_name_H-M   'P 1'
#
loop_
_entity.id
_entity.type
_entity.pdbx_description
1 polymer ?
#
loop_
_entity_poly.entity_id
_entity_poly.type
_entity_poly.pdbx_seq_one_letter_code
_entity_poly.pdbx_strand_id
1 'polypeptide(L)'
;MYRELYYWMYFNLRKVKTNDMPAFNAYALICVLQLFNITTLLVLINYFINIKLEKDAAIYTSLIGGIIILIFNRFLLYNKREIIFKKYDNKNPSRKTKGQLFFWLYVLLSLIILFVAISNFSTNI
;
A
#
# COMPACT_ATOMS: atom_id res chain seq x y z
N MET A 1 11.50 -1.36 4.61
CA MET A 1 10.52 -2.16 3.85
C MET A 1 9.82 -1.33 2.77
N TYR A 2 8.99 -0.34 3.12
CA TYR A 2 8.20 0.43 2.13
C TYR A 2 9.00 1.16 1.04
N ARG A 3 10.22 1.63 1.33
CA ARG A 3 11.12 2.18 0.30
C ARG A 3 11.49 1.16 -0.78
N GLU A 4 11.68 -0.11 -0.39
CA GLU A 4 11.97 -1.20 -1.33
C GLU A 4 10.73 -1.58 -2.12
N LEU A 5 9.57 -1.67 -1.46
CA LEU A 5 8.28 -1.91 -2.13
C LEU A 5 7.96 -0.80 -3.15
N TYR A 6 8.17 0.46 -2.79
CA TYR A 6 8.01 1.61 -3.68
C TYR A 6 8.90 1.51 -4.92
N TYR A 7 10.18 1.15 -4.74
CA TYR A 7 11.08 0.91 -5.86
C TYR A 7 10.59 -0.24 -6.75
N TRP A 8 10.15 -1.36 -6.18
CA TRP A 8 9.69 -2.50 -6.99
C TRP A 8 8.40 -2.20 -7.74
N MET A 9 7.47 -1.47 -7.12
CA MET A 9 6.28 -0.95 -7.79
C MET A 9 6.68 -0.06 -8.97
N TYR A 10 7.55 0.93 -8.74
CA TYR A 10 8.08 1.80 -9.79
C TYR A 10 8.78 1.02 -10.92
N PHE A 11 9.62 0.05 -10.56
CA PHE A 11 10.37 -0.76 -11.52
C PHE A 11 9.46 -1.56 -12.47
N ASN A 12 8.30 -2.02 -11.98
CA ASN A 12 7.30 -2.68 -12.83
C ASN A 12 6.50 -1.66 -13.64
N LEU A 13 6.05 -0.59 -13.00
CA LEU A 13 5.22 0.44 -13.62
C LEU A 13 5.93 1.22 -14.72
N ARG A 14 7.24 1.46 -14.62
CA ARG A 14 8.03 2.14 -15.67
C ARG A 14 8.15 1.32 -16.96
N LYS A 15 7.81 0.03 -16.93
CA LYS A 15 7.80 -0.84 -18.12
C LYS A 15 6.48 -0.76 -18.88
N VAL A 16 5.44 -0.20 -18.27
CA VAL A 16 4.12 -0.04 -18.87
C VAL A 16 4.16 1.20 -19.76
N LYS A 17 4.02 1.02 -21.09
CA LYS A 17 4.17 2.10 -22.07
C LYS A 17 3.16 3.24 -21.90
N THR A 18 1.97 2.95 -21.41
CA THR A 18 0.88 3.92 -21.20
C THR A 18 0.97 4.64 -19.86
N ASN A 19 2.06 4.48 -19.11
CA ASN A 19 2.23 5.06 -17.79
C ASN A 19 3.21 6.23 -17.83
N ASP A 20 2.66 7.44 -17.94
CA ASP A 20 3.46 8.66 -18.08
C ASP A 20 4.12 9.10 -16.77
N MET A 21 3.57 8.67 -15.61
CA MET A 21 4.03 9.08 -14.29
C MET A 21 4.30 7.87 -13.37
N PRO A 22 5.23 6.97 -13.73
CA PRO A 22 5.41 5.70 -13.04
C PRO A 22 5.84 5.85 -11.58
N ALA A 23 6.61 6.90 -11.25
CA ALA A 23 7.00 7.18 -9.86
C ALA A 23 5.82 7.64 -9.01
N PHE A 24 4.97 8.53 -9.54
CA PHE A 24 3.77 8.97 -8.83
C PHE A 24 2.77 7.84 -8.67
N ASN A 25 2.51 7.10 -9.74
CA ASN A 25 1.60 5.95 -9.72
C ASN A 25 2.09 4.85 -8.77
N ALA A 26 3.40 4.61 -8.70
CA ALA A 26 3.97 3.70 -7.70
C ALA A 26 3.73 4.17 -6.27
N TYR A 27 3.89 5.46 -6.02
CA TYR A 27 3.67 6.06 -4.71
C TYR A 27 2.19 5.96 -4.31
N ALA A 28 1.28 6.30 -5.22
CA ALA A 28 -0.16 6.23 -4.99
C ALA A 28 -0.60 4.80 -4.67
N LEU A 29 -0.15 3.81 -5.45
CA LEU A 29 -0.49 2.41 -5.22
C LEU A 29 0.07 1.88 -3.88
N ILE A 30 1.26 2.30 -3.46
CA ILE A 30 1.77 1.95 -2.13
C ILE A 30 0.89 2.55 -1.02
N CYS A 31 0.42 3.78 -1.19
CA CYS A 31 -0.52 4.40 -0.23
C CYS A 31 -1.84 3.63 -0.17
N VAL A 32 -2.38 3.21 -1.32
CA VAL A 32 -3.61 2.38 -1.38
C VAL A 32 -3.40 1.04 -0.67
N LEU A 33 -2.27 0.35 -0.90
CA LEU A 33 -1.96 -0.90 -0.23
C LEU A 33 -1.81 -0.73 1.29
N GLN A 34 -1.23 0.38 1.75
CA GLN A 34 -1.17 0.68 3.18
C GLN A 34 -2.55 0.95 3.75
N LEU A 35 -3.40 1.70 3.03
CA LEU A 35 -4.79 1.94 3.43
C LEU A 35 -5.54 0.62 3.55
N PHE A 36 -5.42 -0.30 2.58
CA PHE A 36 -6.01 -1.63 2.66
C PHE A 36 -5.58 -2.40 3.91
N ASN A 37 -4.27 -2.43 4.22
CA ASN A 37 -3.80 -3.10 5.43
C ASN A 37 -4.33 -2.46 6.72
N ILE A 38 -4.45 -1.13 6.77
CA ILE A 38 -5.03 -0.42 7.92
C ILE A 38 -6.53 -0.72 8.02
N THR A 39 -7.26 -0.70 6.91
CA THR A 39 -8.69 -1.07 6.87
C THR A 39 -8.89 -2.49 7.36
N THR A 40 -8.08 -3.46 6.93
CA THR A 40 -8.12 -4.83 7.47
C THR A 40 -7.97 -4.85 8.98
N LEU A 41 -6.96 -4.16 9.52
CA LEU A 41 -6.76 -4.10 10.97
C LEU A 41 -7.97 -3.50 11.69
N LEU A 42 -8.55 -2.43 11.16
CA LEU A 42 -9.75 -1.82 11.74
C LEU A 42 -10.95 -2.77 11.71
N VAL A 43 -11.16 -3.50 10.62
CA VAL A 43 -12.24 -4.52 10.52
C VAL A 43 -12.04 -5.61 11.56
N LEU A 44 -10.82 -6.14 11.70
CA LEU A 44 -10.52 -7.19 12.69
C LEU A 44 -10.69 -6.67 14.12
N ILE A 45 -10.20 -5.48 14.44
CA ILE A 45 -10.39 -4.86 15.76
C ILE A 45 -11.87 -4.64 16.03
N ASN A 46 -12.62 -4.17 15.04
CA ASN A 46 -14.04 -3.92 15.19
C ASN A 46 -14.82 -5.22 15.49
N TYR A 47 -14.42 -6.33 14.88
CA TYR A 47 -15.02 -7.64 15.15
C TYR A 47 -14.89 -8.05 16.63
N PHE A 48 -13.76 -7.75 17.29
CA PHE A 48 -13.57 -8.10 18.70
C PHE A 48 -14.23 -7.10 19.67
N ILE A 49 -14.28 -5.82 19.33
CA ILE A 49 -14.73 -4.74 20.23
C ILE A 49 -16.20 -4.35 19.98
N ASN A 50 -16.78 -4.74 18.83
CA ASN A 50 -18.15 -4.43 18.39
C ASN A 50 -18.46 -2.92 18.40
N ILE A 51 -17.57 -2.11 17.82
CA ILE A 51 -17.78 -0.67 17.68
C ILE A 51 -18.80 -0.43 16.55
N LYS A 52 -19.95 0.14 16.88
CA LYS A 52 -20.92 0.59 15.87
C LYS A 52 -20.46 1.93 15.31
N LEU A 53 -19.78 1.91 14.17
CA LEU A 53 -19.48 3.11 13.40
C LEU A 53 -20.61 3.38 12.42
N GLU A 54 -21.18 4.59 12.50
CA GLU A 54 -22.08 5.06 11.45
C GLU A 54 -21.34 5.11 10.10
N LYS A 55 -22.05 4.76 9.03
CA LYS A 55 -21.49 4.68 7.68
C LYS A 55 -20.77 5.95 7.26
N ASP A 56 -21.36 7.11 7.55
CA ASP A 56 -20.77 8.40 7.21
C ASP A 56 -19.48 8.66 8.00
N ALA A 57 -19.48 8.35 9.30
CA ALA A 57 -18.28 8.44 10.14
C ALA A 57 -17.16 7.51 9.64
N ALA A 58 -17.49 6.30 9.18
CA ALA A 58 -16.54 5.37 8.59
C ALA A 58 -15.93 5.91 7.28
N ILE A 59 -16.73 6.56 6.43
CA ILE A 59 -16.27 7.19 5.19
C ILE A 59 -15.31 8.35 5.51
N TYR A 60 -15.70 9.28 6.38
CA TYR A 60 -14.87 10.42 6.72
C TYR A 60 -13.55 10.00 7.39
N THR A 61 -13.61 9.04 8.32
CA THR A 61 -12.41 8.50 8.98
C THR A 61 -11.46 7.87 7.96
N SER A 62 -11.99 7.11 7.00
CA SER A 62 -11.19 6.49 5.94
C SER A 62 -10.55 7.52 5.01
N LEU A 63 -11.28 8.59 4.66
CA LEU A 63 -10.76 9.68 3.84
C LEU A 63 -9.63 10.45 4.55
N ILE A 64 -9.84 10.83 5.81
CA ILE A 64 -8.83 11.53 6.62
C ILE A 64 -7.59 10.64 6.77
N GLY A 65 -7.78 9.36 7.10
CA GLY A 65 -6.70 8.38 7.18
C GLY A 65 -5.92 8.25 5.86
N GLY A 66 -6.62 8.17 4.73
CA GLY A 66 -6.02 8.16 3.39
C GLY A 66 -5.17 9.40 3.10
N ILE A 67 -5.67 10.60 3.43
CA ILE A 67 -4.92 11.86 3.28
C ILE A 67 -3.65 11.86 4.13
N ILE A 68 -3.74 11.42 5.39
CA ILE A 68 -2.58 11.32 6.29
C ILE A 68 -1.51 10.38 5.69
N ILE A 69 -1.92 9.21 5.21
CA ILE A 69 -1.01 8.23 4.58
C ILE A 69 -0.34 8.84 3.34
N LEU A 70 -1.10 9.54 2.49
CA LEU A 70 -0.56 10.23 1.33
C LEU A 70 0.50 11.26 1.74
N ILE A 71 0.16 12.17 2.65
CA ILE A 71 1.08 13.22 3.11
C ILE A 71 2.36 12.60 3.69
N PHE A 72 2.22 11.61 4.57
CA PHE A 72 3.37 10.99 5.23
C PHE A 72 4.28 10.26 4.21
N ASN A 73 3.71 9.48 3.30
CA ASN A 73 4.48 8.81 2.26
C ASN A 73 5.06 9.77 1.22
N ARG A 74 4.49 10.97 1.04
CA ARG A 74 5.07 11.98 0.16
C ARG A 74 6.47 12.36 0.65
N PHE A 75 6.63 12.63 1.93
CA PHE A 75 7.92 12.98 2.52
C PHE A 75 8.87 11.78 2.65
N LEU A 76 8.35 10.59 2.93
CA LEU A 76 9.18 9.40 3.15
C LEU A 76 9.61 8.68 1.86
N LEU A 77 8.77 8.71 0.83
CA LEU A 77 8.95 7.94 -0.41
C LEU A 77 9.13 8.88 -1.62
N TYR A 78 8.11 9.69 -1.94
CA TYR A 78 8.08 10.42 -3.21
C TYR A 78 9.15 11.51 -3.31
N ASN A 79 9.32 12.31 -2.24
CA ASN A 79 10.35 13.36 -2.18
C ASN A 79 11.76 12.77 -2.13
N LYS A 80 11.92 11.53 -1.63
CA LYS A 80 13.21 10.83 -1.52
C LYS A 80 13.44 9.83 -2.65
N ARG A 81 12.62 9.87 -3.72
CA ARG A 81 12.58 8.83 -4.76
C ARG A 81 13.92 8.61 -5.45
N GLU A 82 14.67 9.66 -5.74
CA GLU A 82 15.97 9.55 -6.44
C GLU A 82 17.00 8.78 -5.62
N ILE A 83 17.10 9.10 -4.32
CA ILE A 83 17.97 8.39 -3.38
C ILE A 83 17.55 6.94 -3.26
N ILE A 84 16.24 6.68 -3.20
CA ILE A 84 15.69 5.32 -3.13
C ILE A 84 16.04 4.55 -4.40
N PHE A 85 15.76 5.09 -5.59
CA PHE A 85 15.97 4.39 -6.85
C PHE A 85 17.45 4.08 -7.07
N LYS A 86 18.34 5.04 -6.84
CA LYS A 86 19.80 4.84 -6.91
C LYS A 86 20.27 3.70 -5.98
N LYS A 87 19.69 3.59 -4.78
CA LYS A 87 20.04 2.54 -3.81
C LYS A 87 19.68 1.13 -4.31
N TYR A 88 18.56 0.98 -5.01
CA TYR A 88 18.05 -0.34 -5.40
C TYR A 88 18.39 -0.73 -6.85
N ASP A 89 18.66 0.23 -7.74
CA ASP A 89 19.11 -0.03 -9.11
C ASP A 89 20.47 -0.75 -9.15
N ASN A 90 21.36 -0.41 -8.21
CA ASN A 90 22.73 -0.96 -8.10
C ASN A 90 22.81 -2.34 -7.42
N LYS A 91 21.68 -3.00 -7.14
CA LYS A 91 21.69 -4.31 -6.48
C LYS A 91 21.97 -5.46 -7.46
N ASN A 92 22.62 -6.50 -6.97
CA ASN A 92 22.90 -7.72 -7.74
C ASN A 92 21.61 -8.37 -8.28
N PRO A 93 21.64 -9.02 -9.46
CA PRO A 93 20.46 -9.62 -10.10
C PRO A 93 19.68 -10.58 -9.19
N SER A 94 20.36 -11.43 -8.43
CA SER A 94 19.74 -12.37 -7.49
C SER A 94 18.91 -11.67 -6.40
N ARG A 95 19.36 -10.51 -5.92
CA ARG A 95 18.59 -9.69 -4.96
C ARG A 95 17.42 -9.00 -5.63
N LYS A 96 17.53 -8.67 -6.92
CA LYS A 96 16.41 -8.09 -7.68
C LYS A 96 15.25 -9.07 -7.79
N THR A 97 15.52 -10.32 -8.15
CA THR A 97 14.50 -11.38 -8.25
C THR A 97 13.81 -11.63 -6.91
N LYS A 98 14.58 -11.79 -5.82
CA LYS A 98 14.00 -11.98 -4.48
C LYS A 98 13.14 -10.78 -4.07
N GLY A 99 13.61 -9.55 -4.32
CA GLY A 99 12.87 -8.33 -4.00
C GLY A 99 11.52 -8.23 -4.71
N GLN A 100 11.48 -8.58 -6.00
CA GLN A 100 10.24 -8.63 -6.77
C GLN A 100 9.27 -9.71 -6.27
N LEU A 101 9.78 -10.89 -5.91
CA LEU A 101 8.96 -11.95 -5.34
C LEU A 101 8.30 -11.51 -4.03
N PHE A 102 9.07 -10.97 -3.08
CA PHE A 102 8.52 -10.44 -1.83
C PHE A 102 7.53 -9.30 -2.06
N PHE A 103 7.77 -8.45 -3.05
CA PHE A 103 6.85 -7.38 -3.43
C PHE A 103 5.50 -7.94 -3.90
N TRP A 104 5.50 -8.90 -4.83
CA TRP A 104 4.25 -9.49 -5.32
C TRP A 104 3.50 -10.29 -4.26
N LEU A 105 4.23 -11.03 -3.42
CA LEU A 105 3.64 -11.70 -2.25
C LEU A 105 2.95 -10.69 -1.33
N TYR A 106 3.59 -9.56 -1.04
CA TYR A 106 2.99 -8.51 -0.23
C TYR A 106 1.71 -7.95 -0.86
N VAL A 107 1.72 -7.60 -2.14
CA VAL A 107 0.54 -7.08 -2.86
C VAL A 107 -0.62 -8.08 -2.82
N LEU A 108 -0.35 -9.33 -3.17
CA LEU A 108 -1.36 -10.39 -3.22
C LEU A 108 -1.93 -10.68 -1.82
N LEU A 109 -1.07 -10.84 -0.82
CA LEU A 109 -1.51 -11.10 0.55
C LEU A 109 -2.33 -9.94 1.10
N SER A 110 -1.92 -8.69 0.89
CA SER A 110 -2.69 -7.52 1.32
C SER A 110 -4.10 -7.49 0.74
N LEU A 111 -4.26 -7.84 -0.55
CA LEU A 111 -5.57 -7.92 -1.19
C LEU A 111 -6.40 -9.09 -0.65
N ILE A 112 -5.84 -10.30 -0.63
CA ILE A 112 -6.53 -11.51 -0.17
C ILE A 112 -7.00 -11.32 1.28
N ILE A 113 -6.11 -10.85 2.15
CA ILE A 113 -6.41 -10.64 3.57
C ILE A 113 -7.50 -9.58 3.74
N LEU A 114 -7.47 -8.48 2.98
CA LEU A 114 -8.55 -7.48 3.02
C LEU A 114 -9.91 -8.09 2.64
N PHE A 115 -9.99 -8.82 1.52
CA PHE A 115 -11.23 -9.42 1.06
C PHE A 115 -11.76 -10.45 2.05
N VAL A 116 -10.89 -11.32 2.57
CA VAL A 116 -11.26 -12.28 3.62
C VAL A 116 -11.74 -11.55 4.86
N ALA A 117 -11.06 -10.47 5.27
CA ALA A 117 -11.41 -9.75 6.48
C ALA A 117 -12.77 -9.06 6.36
N ILE A 118 -13.02 -8.35 5.27
CA ILE A 118 -14.33 -7.73 5.02
C ILE A 118 -15.42 -8.80 4.94
N SER A 119 -15.22 -9.86 4.14
CA SER A 119 -16.28 -10.85 3.91
C SER A 119 -16.69 -11.65 5.16
N ASN A 120 -15.78 -11.84 6.12
CA ASN A 120 -16.03 -12.70 7.29
C ASN A 120 -16.18 -11.92 8.60
N PHE A 121 -15.59 -10.73 8.71
CA PHE A 121 -15.48 -10.00 9.98
C PHE A 121 -16.06 -8.60 9.93
N SER A 122 -16.56 -8.11 8.78
CA SER A 122 -17.39 -6.90 8.80
C SER A 122 -18.74 -7.26 9.42
N THR A 123 -18.87 -7.04 10.74
CA THR A 123 -20.17 -7.03 11.40
C THR A 123 -21.01 -5.92 10.76
N ASN A 124 -22.22 -6.27 10.29
CA ASN A 124 -23.14 -5.41 9.52
C ASN A 124 -22.97 -3.91 9.84
N ILE A 125 -22.35 -3.18 8.91
CA ILE A 125 -22.49 -1.72 8.80
C ILE A 125 -23.95 -1.43 8.44
#